data_AF-A0A0V0INK6-F1
#
_entry.id   AF-A0A0V0INK6-F1
#
_cell.length_a   1.000
_cell.length_b   1.000
_cell.length_c   1.000
_cell.angle_alpha   90.00
_cell.angle_beta   90.00
_cell.angle_gamma   90.00
#
_symmetry.space_group_name_H-M   'P 1'
#
loop_
_entity.id
_entity.type
_entity.pdbx_description
1 polymer ?
#
loop_
_entity_poly.entity_id
_entity_poly.type
_entity_poly.pdbx_seq_one_letter_code
_entity_poly.pdbx_strand_id
1 'polypeptide(L)' 'MRRDIADYVSRCLSRPQVKAEYLRPGGEFQRLPIPKWKWDCITKDFVANLPQTSRGVYSIWVII' A
#
# COMPACT_ATOMS: atom_id res chain seq x y z
N MET A 1 12.35 23.36 26.19
CA MET A 1 11.08 23.00 25.51
C MET A 1 11.25 21.92 24.44
N ARG A 2 11.89 22.19 23.28
CA ARG A 2 12.02 21.16 22.22
C ARG A 2 12.81 19.91 22.64
N ARG A 3 13.85 20.08 23.47
CA ARG A 3 14.65 18.97 24.01
C ARG A 3 13.87 18.11 25.01
N ASP A 4 13.11 18.75 25.89
CA ASP A 4 12.29 18.06 26.90
C ASP A 4 11.16 17.25 26.23
N ILE A 5 10.58 17.79 25.16
CA ILE A 5 9.59 17.07 24.35
C ILE A 5 10.22 15.86 23.64
N ALA A 6 11.43 16.00 23.11
CA ALA A 6 12.14 14.88 22.48
C ALA A 6 12.49 13.77 23.49
N ASP A 7 12.91 14.13 24.70
CA ASP A 7 13.22 13.17 25.78
C ASP A 7 11.95 12.52 26.36
N TYR A 8 10.84 13.26 26.41
CA TYR A 8 9.54 12.69 26.80
C TYR A 8 9.01 11.69 25.76
N VAL A 9 9.15 12.02 24.47
CA VAL A 9 8.72 11.15 23.36
C VAL A 9 9.63 9.93 23.23
N SER A 10 10.94 10.04 23.51
CA SER A 10 11.87 8.90 23.46
C SER A 10 11.61 7.85 24.54
N ARG A 11 11.17 8.29 25.74
CA ARG A 11 10.76 7.40 26.85
C ARG A 11 9.43 6.71 26.60
N CYS A 12 8.66 7.15 25.61
CA CYS A 12 7.37 6.55 25.27
C CYS A 12 7.57 5.31 24.40
N LEU A 13 7.59 4.14 25.03
CA LEU A 13 7.72 2.83 24.37
C LEU A 13 6.55 2.48 23.42
N SER A 14 5.47 3.27 23.43
CA SER A 14 4.21 2.81 22.85
C SER A 14 4.18 2.76 21.32
N ARG A 15 4.83 3.68 20.58
CA ARG A 15 4.64 3.78 19.11
C ARG A 15 5.81 4.31 18.24
N PRO A 16 7.11 4.26 18.62
CA PRO A 16 8.17 4.59 17.65
C PRO A 16 8.16 3.65 16.44
N GLN A 17 7.93 2.36 16.65
CA GLN A 17 7.91 1.34 15.58
C GLN A 17 6.81 1.58 14.55
N VAL A 18 5.58 1.82 15.00
CA VAL A 18 4.43 2.11 14.11
C VAL A 18 4.69 3.37 13.28
N LYS A 19 5.26 4.42 13.88
CA LYS A 19 5.67 5.62 13.11
C LYS A 19 6.79 5.32 12.11
N ALA A 20 7.77 4.50 12.48
CA ALA A 20 8.84 4.10 11.58
C ALA A 20 8.34 3.28 10.39
N GLU A 21 7.32 2.44 10.58
CA GLU A 21 6.66 1.69 9.49
C GLU A 21 5.94 2.62 8.51
N TYR A 22 5.22 3.63 8.99
CA TYR A 22 4.59 4.63 8.12
C TYR A 22 5.59 5.59 7.45
N LEU A 23 6.77 5.79 8.03
CA LEU A 23 7.83 6.62 7.46
C LEU A 23 8.77 5.83 6.55
N ARG A 24 8.69 4.50 6.53
CA ARG A 24 9.40 3.70 5.53
C ARG A 24 8.74 3.99 4.18
N PRO A 25 9.48 4.56 3.22
CA PRO A 25 8.96 4.64 1.86
C PRO A 25 8.62 3.21 1.44
N GLY A 26 7.37 2.98 1.04
CA GLY A 26 7.04 1.78 0.28
C GLY A 26 8.06 1.67 -0.84
N GLY A 27 8.64 0.48 -1.03
CA GLY A 27 9.77 0.28 -1.95
C GLY A 27 9.53 0.91 -3.32
N GLU A 28 10.61 1.12 -4.07
CA GLU A 28 10.55 1.76 -5.39
C GLU A 28 9.47 1.11 -6.27
N PHE A 29 8.51 1.92 -6.72
CA PHE A 29 7.44 1.46 -7.60
C PHE A 29 8.05 1.03 -8.93
N GLN A 30 8.28 -0.27 -9.10
CA GLN A 30 8.77 -0.82 -10.36
C GLN A 30 7.67 -0.72 -11.40
N ARG A 31 7.93 0.08 -12.44
CA ARG A 31 7.04 0.19 -13.59
C ARG A 31 7.05 -1.13 -14.35
N LEU A 32 5.87 -1.64 -14.71
CA LEU A 32 5.77 -2.79 -15.58
C LEU A 32 6.45 -2.50 -16.94
N PRO A 33 7.12 -3.49 -17.55
CA PRO A 33 7.73 -3.33 -18.85
C PRO A 33 6.66 -2.98 -19.89
N ILE A 34 7.00 -2.10 -20.83
CA ILE A 34 6.10 -1.75 -21.94
C ILE A 34 6.05 -2.94 -22.89
N PRO A 35 4.87 -3.56 -23.13
CA PRO A 35 4.77 -4.69 -24.05
C PRO A 35 5.06 -4.23 -25.49
N LYS A 36 5.73 -5.07 -26.27
CA LYS A 36 6.04 -4.78 -27.68
C LYS A 36 4.86 -5.06 -28.60
N TRP A 37 3.90 -5.87 -28.15
CA TRP A 37 2.73 -6.29 -28.91
C TRP A 37 1.47 -6.39 -28.05
N LYS A 38 0.29 -6.41 -28.68
CA LYS A 38 -1.03 -6.28 -28.03
C LYS A 38 -1.38 -7.36 -26.98
N TRP A 39 -0.64 -8.47 -26.92
CA TRP A 39 -0.90 -9.58 -26.00
C TRP A 39 0.37 -10.11 -25.33
N ASP A 40 1.46 -9.34 -25.43
CA ASP A 40 2.80 -9.78 -25.00
C ASP A 40 2.94 -9.76 -23.46
N CYS A 41 2.16 -8.90 -22.80
CA CYS A 41 2.01 -8.86 -21.35
C CYS A 41 0.53 -8.72 -21.03
N ILE A 42 -0.08 -9.78 -20.53
CA ILE A 42 -1.42 -9.72 -19.93
C ILE A 42 -1.20 -9.76 -18.42
N THR A 43 -1.50 -8.65 -17.76
CA THR A 43 -1.43 -8.54 -16.30
C THR A 43 -2.83 -8.64 -15.72
N LYS A 44 -2.98 -9.39 -14.63
CA LYS A 44 -4.26 -9.65 -13.98
C LYS A 44 -4.20 -9.19 -12.54
N ASP A 45 -4.96 -8.14 -12.23
CA ASP A 45 -5.10 -7.59 -10.89
C ASP A 45 -6.44 -7.98 -10.28
N PHE A 46 -6.46 -8.03 -8.94
CA PHE A 46 -7.64 -8.38 -8.17
C PHE A 46 -7.94 -7.30 -7.14
N VAL A 47 -9.16 -6.76 -7.18
CA VAL A 47 -9.66 -5.81 -6.18
C VAL A 47 -10.70 -6.53 -5.34
N ALA A 48 -10.43 -6.64 -4.03
CA ALA A 48 -11.33 -7.24 -3.05
C ALA A 48 -11.92 -6.17 -2.11
N ASN A 49 -12.91 -6.57 -1.30
CA ASN A 49 -13.55 -5.73 -0.28
C ASN A 49 -14.32 -4.52 -0.83
N LEU A 50 -14.91 -4.67 -2.02
CA LEU A 50 -15.82 -3.66 -2.54
C LEU A 50 -17.19 -3.75 -1.83
N PRO A 51 -17.92 -2.62 -1.74
CA PRO A 51 -19.31 -2.65 -1.29
C PRO A 51 -20.10 -3.69 -2.08
N GLN A 52 -20.79 -4.57 -1.36
CA GLN A 52 -21.48 -5.69 -1.96
C GLN A 52 -22.59 -5.20 -2.89
N THR A 53 -22.56 -5.65 -4.14
CA THR A 53 -23.65 -5.38 -5.09
C THR A 53 -24.90 -6.16 -4.69
N SER A 54 -26.07 -5.79 -5.23
CA SER A 54 -27.33 -6.52 -5.03
C SER A 54 -27.27 -8.00 -5.45
N ARG A 55 -26.29 -8.38 -6.28
CA ARG A 55 -26.01 -9.75 -6.72
C ARG A 55 -24.95 -10.46 -5.88
N GLY A 56 -24.52 -9.88 -4.76
CA GLY A 56 -23.57 -10.50 -3.84
C GLY A 56 -22.10 -10.40 -4.24
N VAL A 57 -21.78 -9.70 -5.34
CA VAL A 57 -20.39 -9.52 -5.81
C VAL A 57 -19.69 -8.42 -4.99
N TYR A 58 -18.48 -8.73 -4.51
CA TYR A 58 -17.64 -7.84 -3.69
C TYR A 58 -16.19 -7.75 -4.21
N SER A 59 -15.91 -8.30 -5.39
CA SER A 59 -14.59 -8.31 -6.01
C SER A 59 -14.65 -8.18 -7.52
N ILE A 60 -13.58 -7.63 -8.10
CA ILE A 60 -13.42 -7.41 -9.55
C ILE A 60 -12.04 -7.90 -9.97
N TRP A 61 -11.98 -8.57 -11.13
CA TRP A 61 -10.74 -8.88 -11.82
C TRP A 61 -10.48 -7.86 -12.91
N VAL A 62 -9.32 -7.23 -12.88
CA VAL A 62 -8.86 -6.32 -13.94
C VAL A 62 -7.86 -7.08 -14.78
N ILE A 63 -8.05 -7.07 -16.10
CA ILE A 63 -7.12 -7.65 -17.07
C ILE A 63 -6.62 -6.48 -17.91
N ILE A 64 -5.30 -6.30 -17.96
CA ILE A 64 -4.59 -5.23 -18.69
C ILE A 64 -3.74 -5.89 -19.77
#